data_AF-A0A3B1IHI9-F1
#
_entry.id   AF-A0A3B1IHI9-F1
#
_cell.length_a   1.000
_cell.length_b   1.000
_cell.length_c   1.000
_cell.angle_alpha   90.00
_cell.angle_beta   90.00
_cell.angle_gamma   90.00
#
_symmetry.space_group_name_H-M   'P 1'
#
loop_
_entity.id
_entity.type
_entity.pdbx_description
1 polymer ?
#
loop_
_entity_poly.entity_id
_entity_poly.type
_entity_poly.pdbx_seq_one_letter_code
_entity_poly.pdbx_strand_id
1 'polypeptide(L)'
;MAHSGPTITLEFSKNLEFSKFSINVMKNEDIFFHLKPYFFDDGKLCIVRNSLIDGFWGCEERETPSFPFARGKSFLVSGEWSCSALSLSCCKL
;
A
#
# COMPACT_ATOMS: atom_id res chain seq x y z
N MET A 1 -10.36 -2.19 25.68
CA MET A 1 -10.65 -3.18 24.63
C MET A 1 -10.29 -2.53 23.31
N ALA A 2 -9.32 -3.07 22.57
CA ALA A 2 -8.95 -2.53 21.26
C ALA A 2 -10.04 -2.95 20.26
N HIS A 3 -10.86 -2.01 19.82
CA HIS A 3 -11.81 -2.28 18.74
C HIS A 3 -11.00 -2.32 17.44
N SER A 4 -11.00 -3.47 16.75
CA SER A 4 -10.50 -3.55 15.38
C SER A 4 -11.39 -2.67 14.51
N GLY A 5 -10.77 -1.73 13.78
CA GLY A 5 -11.50 -0.93 12.81
C GLY A 5 -11.86 -1.72 11.55
N PRO A 6 -12.53 -1.07 10.57
CA PRO A 6 -13.03 -1.74 9.38
C PRO A 6 -11.91 -2.30 8.51
N THR A 7 -12.05 -3.56 8.06
CA THR A 7 -11.14 -4.14 7.07
C THR A 7 -11.51 -3.66 5.68
N ILE A 8 -10.55 -3.04 4.98
CA ILE A 8 -10.69 -2.70 3.55
C ILE A 8 -10.00 -3.79 2.75
N THR A 9 -10.76 -4.45 1.89
CA THR A 9 -10.26 -5.50 1.00
C THR A 9 -10.28 -5.00 -0.44
N LEU A 10 -9.11 -4.81 -1.04
CA LEU A 10 -9.00 -4.47 -2.46
C LEU A 10 -8.57 -5.71 -3.24
N GLU A 11 -9.44 -6.18 -4.14
CA GLU A 11 -9.13 -7.25 -5.08
C GLU A 11 -8.82 -6.66 -6.45
N PHE A 12 -7.63 -6.96 -6.97
CA PHE A 12 -7.22 -6.54 -8.30
C PHE A 12 -7.21 -7.75 -9.22
N SER A 13 -7.99 -7.71 -10.30
CA SER A 13 -8.08 -8.79 -11.28
C SER A 13 -7.21 -8.54 -12.52
N LYS A 14 -6.94 -9.64 -13.24
CA LYS A 14 -5.90 -9.97 -14.24
C LYS A 14 -5.56 -8.99 -15.37
N ASN A 15 -6.07 -7.76 -15.40
CA ASN A 15 -5.89 -6.80 -16.51
C ASN A 15 -5.01 -5.58 -16.16
N LEU A 16 -4.15 -5.68 -15.15
CA LEU A 16 -3.16 -4.64 -14.86
C LEU A 16 -1.88 -4.87 -15.70
N GLU A 17 -1.94 -4.49 -16.97
CA GLU A 17 -0.77 -4.12 -17.79
C GLU A 17 -0.06 -2.88 -17.21
N PHE A 18 -0.62 -2.28 -16.15
CA PHE A 18 0.00 -1.18 -15.42
C PHE A 18 1.28 -1.66 -14.72
N SER A 19 2.41 -1.17 -15.21
CA SER A 19 3.72 -1.36 -14.56
C SER A 19 3.81 -0.73 -13.17
N LYS A 20 2.82 0.11 -12.78
CA LYS A 20 2.78 0.91 -11.54
C LYS A 20 1.34 1.12 -11.10
N PHE A 21 1.06 0.94 -9.82
CA PHE A 21 -0.18 1.38 -9.16
C PHE A 21 0.15 2.00 -7.80
N SER A 22 -0.79 2.72 -7.21
CA SER A 22 -0.67 3.22 -5.85
C SER A 22 -1.95 3.01 -5.07
N ILE A 23 -1.82 2.79 -3.76
CA ILE A 23 -2.92 2.73 -2.81
C ILE A 23 -2.80 3.96 -1.92
N ASN A 24 -3.84 4.79 -1.90
CA ASN A 24 -3.89 6.00 -1.07
C ASN A 24 -5.03 5.89 -0.07
N VAL A 25 -4.74 6.05 1.22
CA VAL A 25 -5.75 6.34 2.23
C VAL A 25 -5.74 7.84 2.47
N MET A 26 -6.88 8.48 2.19
CA MET A 26 -6.99 9.94 2.10
C MET A 26 -8.12 10.44 2.98
N LYS A 27 -7.97 11.68 3.45
CA LYS A 27 -9.08 12.47 3.99
C LYS A 27 -8.87 13.91 3.52
N ASN A 28 -9.85 14.42 2.79
CA ASN A 28 -9.72 15.67 2.03
C ASN A 28 -8.53 15.58 1.05
N GLU A 29 -7.67 16.59 1.04
CA GLU A 29 -6.47 16.69 0.19
C GLU A 29 -5.27 15.92 0.77
N ASP A 30 -5.33 15.48 2.02
CA ASP A 30 -4.23 14.77 2.68
C ASP A 30 -4.24 13.28 2.35
N ILE A 31 -3.06 12.74 2.06
CA ILE A 31 -2.80 11.30 1.93
C ILE A 31 -2.12 10.84 3.23
N PHE A 32 -2.90 10.26 4.13
CA PHE A 32 -2.39 9.72 5.40
C PHE A 32 -1.54 8.47 5.19
N PHE A 33 -1.79 7.73 4.10
CA PHE A 33 -1.01 6.57 3.74
C PHE A 33 -0.96 6.40 2.22
N HIS A 34 0.23 6.59 1.64
CA HIS A 34 0.56 6.28 0.25
C HIS A 34 1.37 4.99 0.23
N LEU A 35 1.00 4.02 -0.61
CA LEU A 35 1.80 2.84 -0.90
C LEU A 35 1.95 2.69 -2.41
N LYS A 36 3.19 2.53 -2.86
CA LYS A 36 3.50 2.39 -4.28
C LYS A 36 4.56 1.30 -4.51
N PRO A 37 4.18 0.18 -5.16
CA PRO A 37 5.14 -0.84 -5.52
C PRO A 37 5.92 -0.44 -6.77
N TYR A 38 7.23 -0.64 -6.70
CA TYR A 38 8.16 -0.55 -7.81
C TYR A 38 8.67 -1.94 -8.13
N PHE A 39 8.31 -2.44 -9.31
CA PHE A 39 8.76 -3.74 -9.81
C PHE A 39 10.17 -3.69 -10.41
N PHE A 40 10.78 -2.50 -10.51
CA PHE A 40 12.13 -2.28 -11.02
C PHE A 40 12.64 -0.90 -10.57
N ASP A 41 13.19 -0.84 -9.36
CA ASP A 41 13.87 0.33 -8.78
C ASP A 41 15.33 -0.05 -8.54
N ASP A 42 16.26 0.49 -9.35
CA ASP A 42 17.68 0.06 -9.39
C ASP A 42 17.89 -1.46 -9.46
N GLY A 43 17.03 -2.15 -10.24
CA GLY A 43 17.07 -3.60 -10.40
C GLY A 43 16.49 -4.39 -9.22
N LYS A 44 15.90 -3.72 -8.22
CA LYS A 44 15.27 -4.34 -7.05
C LYS A 44 13.76 -4.10 -7.03
N LEU A 45 13.06 -4.99 -6.32
CA LEU A 45 11.66 -4.80 -5.96
C LEU A 45 11.59 -3.95 -4.69
N CYS A 46 10.82 -2.86 -4.72
CA CYS A 46 10.69 -1.95 -3.59
C CYS A 46 9.24 -1.52 -3.41
N ILE A 47 8.80 -1.36 -2.16
CA ILE A 47 7.54 -0.71 -1.83
C ILE A 47 7.89 0.61 -1.15
N VAL A 48 7.51 1.72 -1.76
CA VAL A 48 7.62 3.03 -1.12
C VAL A 48 6.32 3.29 -0.36
N ARG A 49 6.43 3.62 0.93
CA ARG A 49 5.33 4.21 1.70
C ARG A 49 5.66 5.64 2.08
N ASN A 50 4.65 6.49 2.14
CA ASN A 50 4.80 7.89 2.56
C ASN A 50 3.44 8.46 3.03
N SER A 51 3.45 9.70 3.51
CA SER A 51 2.27 10.55 3.70
C SER A 51 2.44 11.88 2.97
N LEU A 52 1.32 12.46 2.54
CA LEU A 52 1.23 13.81 2.00
C LEU A 52 0.31 14.61 2.94
N ILE A 53 0.87 15.52 3.72
CA ILE A 53 0.15 16.33 4.70
C ILE A 53 0.35 17.80 4.36
N ASP A 54 -0.73 18.57 4.27
CA ASP A 54 -0.70 19.99 3.89
C ASP A 54 0.05 20.26 2.57
N GLY A 55 -0.02 19.29 1.64
CA GLY A 55 0.65 19.35 0.34
C GLY A 55 2.15 18.99 0.36
N PHE A 56 2.70 18.54 1.49
CA PHE A 56 4.11 18.15 1.61
C PHE A 56 4.28 16.64 1.81
N TRP A 57 5.15 16.04 1.01
CA TRP A 57 5.55 14.64 1.19
C TRP A 57 6.48 14.51 2.39
N GLY A 58 6.22 13.52 3.24
CA GLY A 58 7.11 13.12 4.32
C GLY A 58 8.34 12.35 3.83
N CYS A 59 9.06 11.75 4.78
CA CYS A 59 10.17 10.84 4.49
C CYS A 59 9.64 9.51 3.94
N GLU A 60 10.27 9.01 2.87
CA GLU A 60 9.91 7.71 2.30
C GLU A 60 10.34 6.55 3.18
N GLU A 61 9.43 5.59 3.37
CA GLU A 61 9.69 4.32 4.06
C GLU A 61 9.76 3.16 3.05
N ARG A 62 10.97 2.66 2.82
CA ARG A 62 11.27 1.65 1.77
C ARG A 62 11.50 0.23 2.30
N GLU A 63 11.74 0.10 3.62
CA GLU A 63 12.03 -1.19 4.25
C GLU A 63 10.79 -2.07 4.33
N THR A 64 10.77 -3.16 3.57
CA THR A 64 9.70 -4.16 3.62
C THR A 64 10.27 -5.55 3.82
N PRO A 65 9.69 -6.38 4.70
CA PRO A 65 10.15 -7.75 4.89
C PRO A 65 9.90 -8.63 3.66
N SER A 66 8.94 -8.25 2.80
CA SER A 66 8.60 -9.00 1.58
C SER A 66 7.99 -8.10 0.50
N PHE A 67 7.96 -8.60 -0.74
CA PHE A 67 7.30 -7.96 -1.87
C PHE A 67 6.18 -8.87 -2.41
N PRO A 68 4.91 -8.62 -2.05
CA PRO A 68 3.80 -9.55 -2.30
C PRO A 68 3.15 -9.39 -3.68
N PHE A 69 3.67 -8.53 -4.55
CA PHE A 69 3.09 -8.25 -5.87
C PHE A 69 3.80 -9.01 -6.99
N ALA A 70 3.03 -9.48 -7.97
CA ALA A 70 3.57 -10.10 -9.18
C ALA A 70 2.76 -9.66 -10.41
N ARG A 71 3.45 -9.38 -11.52
CA ARG A 71 2.80 -8.98 -12.78
C ARG A 71 1.82 -10.07 -13.25
N GLY A 72 0.63 -9.65 -13.69
CA GLY A 72 -0.41 -10.55 -14.20
C GLY A 72 -1.02 -11.50 -13.15
N LYS A 73 -0.79 -11.26 -11.85
CA LYS A 73 -1.36 -12.03 -10.75
C LYS A 73 -2.29 -11.16 -9.93
N SER A 74 -3.42 -11.74 -9.53
CA SER A 74 -4.33 -11.12 -8.59
C SER A 74 -3.70 -11.09 -7.20
N PHE A 75 -4.08 -10.09 -6.41
CA PHE A 75 -3.65 -9.94 -5.03
C PHE A 75 -4.80 -9.36 -4.20
N LEU A 76 -4.77 -9.68 -2.92
CA LEU A 76 -5.67 -9.13 -1.90
C LEU A 76 -4.88 -8.20 -1.02
N VAL A 77 -5.38 -6.99 -0.79
CA VAL A 77 -4.85 -6.09 0.24
C VAL A 77 -5.89 -5.96 1.33
N SER A 78 -5.50 -6.28 2.57
CA SER A 78 -6.31 -6.09 3.78
C SER A 78 -5.64 -5.08 4.70
N GLY A 79 -6.41 -4.09 5.14
CA GLY A 79 -5.99 -3.13 6.17
C GLY A 79 -6.69 -3.37 7.49
N GLU A 80 -5.96 -3.34 8.59
CA GLU A 80 -6.51 -3.34 9.95
C GLU A 80 -6.16 -2.04 10.64
N TRP A 81 -7.18 -1.34 11.13
CA TRP A 81 -7.00 -0.14 11.93
C TRP A 81 -6.96 -0.49 13.40
N SER A 82 -5.98 0.08 14.09
CA SER A 82 -5.92 0.16 15.53
C SER A 82 -5.91 1.62 15.97
N CYS A 83 -6.12 1.87 17.27
CA CYS A 83 -6.04 3.23 17.81
C CYS A 83 -4.65 3.89 17.63
N SER A 84 -3.61 3.12 17.30
CA SER A 84 -2.23 3.60 17.20
C SER A 84 -1.57 3.39 15.83
N ALA A 85 -2.16 2.62 14.92
CA ALA A 85 -1.54 2.30 13.63
C ALA A 85 -2.54 1.75 12.60
N LEU A 86 -2.17 1.90 11.32
CA LEU A 86 -2.70 1.11 10.21
C LEU A 86 -1.71 -0.03 9.91
N SER A 87 -2.18 -1.28 9.97
CA SER A 87 -1.43 -2.44 9.50
C SER A 87 -1.98 -2.88 8.16
N LEU A 88 -1.10 -3.09 7.17
CA LEU A 88 -1.48 -3.67 5.89
C LEU A 88 -0.86 -5.06 5.72
N SER A 89 -1.68 -6.02 5.31
CA SER A 89 -1.24 -7.32 4.83
C SER A 89 -1.67 -7.48 3.38
N CYS A 90 -0.81 -8.11 2.58
CA CYS A 90 -1.11 -8.42 1.19
C CYS A 90 -0.75 -9.87 0.92
N CYS A 91 -1.68 -10.63 0.35
CA CYS A 91 -1.46 -12.00 -0.04
C CYS A 91 -1.71 -12.18 -1.54
N LYS A 92 -0.95 -13.11 -2.12
CA LYS A 92 -1.14 -13.55 -3.50
C LYS A 92 -2.33 -14.51 -3.54
N LEU A 93 -3.25 -14.29 -4.47
CA LEU A 93 -4.35 -15.20 -4.77
C LEU A 93 -3.92 -16.25 -5.80
#